data_AF-A0A919KFI4-F1
#
_entry.id   AF-A0A919KFI4-F1
#
_cell.length_a   1.000
_cell.length_b   1.000
_cell.length_c   1.000
_cell.angle_alpha   90.00
_cell.angle_beta   90.00
_cell.angle_gamma   90.00
#
_symmetry.space_group_name_H-M   'P 1'
#
loop_
_entity.id
_entity.type
_entity.pdbx_description
1 polymer ?
#
loop_
_entity_poly.entity_id
_entity_poly.type
_entity_poly.pdbx_seq_one_letter_code
_entity_poly.pdbx_strand_id
1 'polypeptide(L)'
;MTVPIDKDPNWEVSHLAYLAAKAQGLGPQFVDAVYRARWQEGRDITDPATMCEIAEPLGLPAESLATAADDPELRKQGFDCLVSSYDDGLFGVPFFVHGRDKFWGADRLRPFIAAFQGRPGEDVEENWQDHDEFPLFAAAAADAGHAGGCG
;
A
#
# COMPACT_ATOMS: atom_id res chain seq x y z
N MET A 1 0.73 -22.37 5.06
CA MET A 1 0.44 -20.93 4.91
C MET A 1 -0.62 -20.59 5.95
N THR A 2 -0.28 -19.77 6.94
CA THR A 2 -1.22 -19.35 7.99
C THR A 2 -1.86 -18.05 7.54
N VAL A 3 -3.19 -18.03 7.42
CA VAL A 3 -3.92 -16.80 7.10
C VAL A 3 -3.94 -15.92 8.37
N PRO A 4 -3.53 -14.64 8.30
CA PRO A 4 -3.65 -13.71 9.42
C PRO A 4 -5.09 -13.60 9.89
N ILE A 5 -5.29 -13.60 11.21
CA ILE A 5 -6.60 -13.34 11.81
C ILE A 5 -6.50 -12.03 12.57
N ASP A 6 -7.30 -11.06 12.15
CA ASP A 6 -7.36 -9.76 12.81
C ASP A 6 -8.34 -9.84 13.98
N LYS A 7 -7.82 -9.71 15.20
CA LYS A 7 -8.62 -9.60 16.43
C LYS A 7 -8.41 -8.20 16.97
N ASP A 8 -9.45 -7.36 16.91
CA ASP A 8 -9.42 -5.97 17.37
C ASP A 8 -8.16 -5.18 16.91
N PRO A 9 -7.88 -5.16 15.58
CA PRO A 9 -6.60 -4.71 15.07
C PRO A 9 -6.34 -3.22 15.31
N ASN A 10 -5.15 -2.89 15.80
CA ASN A 10 -4.63 -1.51 15.78
C ASN A 10 -3.67 -1.31 14.61
N TRP A 11 -4.20 -0.84 13.49
CA TRP A 11 -3.40 -0.59 12.29
C TRP A 11 -2.41 0.56 12.43
N GLU A 12 -2.59 1.49 13.38
CA GLU A 12 -1.67 2.62 13.55
C GLU A 12 -0.24 2.13 13.83
N VAL A 13 -0.07 0.99 14.51
CA VAL A 13 1.25 0.42 14.85
C VAL A 13 2.11 0.21 13.59
N SER A 14 1.62 -0.53 12.61
CA SER A 14 2.38 -0.78 11.38
C SER A 14 2.43 0.43 10.44
N HIS A 15 1.36 1.23 10.36
CA HIS A 15 1.34 2.39 9.47
C HIS A 15 2.27 3.52 9.94
N LEU A 16 2.36 3.79 11.25
CA LEU A 16 3.27 4.80 11.77
C LEU A 16 4.71 4.28 11.84
N ALA A 17 4.92 2.98 12.09
CA ALA A 17 6.23 2.36 11.93
C ALA A 17 6.75 2.48 10.48
N TYR A 18 5.87 2.39 9.47
CA TYR A 18 6.23 2.68 8.08
C TYR A 18 6.71 4.13 7.89
N LEU A 19 6.06 5.12 8.50
CA LEU A 19 6.51 6.52 8.42
C LEU A 19 7.88 6.71 9.08
N ALA A 20 8.12 6.08 10.22
CA ALA A 20 9.43 6.07 10.88
C ALA A 20 10.52 5.44 9.99
N ALA A 21 10.25 4.27 9.40
CA ALA A 21 11.19 3.61 8.48
C ALA A 21 11.43 4.43 7.20
N LYS A 22 10.38 5.05 6.66
CA LYS A 22 10.44 5.94 5.49
C LYS A 22 11.32 7.15 5.76
N ALA A 23 11.26 7.75 6.94
CA ALA A 23 12.11 8.87 7.33
C ALA A 23 13.61 8.51 7.33
N GLN A 24 13.93 7.23 7.53
CA GLN A 24 15.29 6.68 7.46
C GLN A 24 15.67 6.15 6.06
N GLY A 25 14.82 6.35 5.05
CA GLY A 25 15.06 5.88 3.68
C GLY A 25 14.84 4.37 3.46
N LEU A 26 14.22 3.68 4.44
CA LEU A 26 14.00 2.22 4.42
C LEU A 26 12.53 1.84 4.25
N GLY A 27 11.70 2.75 3.75
CA GLY A 27 10.26 2.54 3.52
C GLY A 27 9.94 1.29 2.68
N PRO A 28 10.53 1.11 1.48
CA PRO A 28 10.28 -0.07 0.65
C PRO A 28 10.64 -1.39 1.33
N GLN A 29 11.82 -1.44 1.97
CA GLN A 29 12.31 -2.63 2.67
C GLN A 29 11.42 -2.98 3.87
N PHE A 30 10.92 -1.97 4.58
CA PHE A 30 9.95 -2.15 5.65
C PHE A 30 8.62 -2.70 5.13
N VAL A 31 8.09 -2.17 4.02
CA VAL A 31 6.87 -2.68 3.38
C VAL A 31 7.04 -4.16 3.02
N ASP A 32 8.14 -4.55 2.38
CA ASP A 32 8.42 -5.94 2.02
C ASP A 32 8.45 -6.85 3.26
N ALA A 33 9.13 -6.42 4.33
CA ALA A 33 9.22 -7.17 5.58
C ALA A 33 7.86 -7.33 6.27
N VAL A 34 7.07 -6.25 6.38
CA VAL A 34 5.72 -6.28 6.99
C VAL A 34 4.75 -7.14 6.17
N TYR A 35 4.78 -7.03 4.83
CA TYR A 35 3.95 -7.85 3.96
C TYR A 35 4.30 -9.34 4.08
N ARG A 36 5.59 -9.67 4.15
CA ARG A 36 6.03 -11.05 4.41
C ARG A 36 5.55 -11.54 5.76
N ALA A 37 5.81 -10.78 6.83
CA ALA A 37 5.43 -11.13 8.19
C ALA A 37 3.92 -11.41 8.29
N ARG A 38 3.09 -10.55 7.69
CA ARG A 38 1.65 -10.75 7.65
C ARG A 38 1.27 -11.92 6.74
N TRP A 39 1.49 -11.80 5.44
CA TRP A 39 0.83 -12.69 4.45
C TRP A 39 1.51 -14.04 4.25
N GLN A 40 2.81 -14.15 4.52
CA GLN A 40 3.54 -15.42 4.36
C GLN A 40 3.68 -16.15 5.69
N GLU A 41 3.91 -15.41 6.77
CA GLU A 41 4.23 -15.96 8.09
C GLU A 41 3.03 -15.96 9.06
N GLY A 42 1.96 -15.21 8.76
CA GLY A 42 0.75 -15.16 9.58
C GLY A 42 0.92 -14.39 10.89
N ARG A 43 1.91 -13.49 10.97
CA ARG A 43 2.25 -12.73 12.17
C ARG A 43 1.34 -11.52 12.36
N ASP A 44 1.14 -11.14 13.61
CA ASP A 44 0.37 -9.95 13.98
C ASP A 44 1.23 -8.68 13.81
N ILE A 45 0.90 -7.86 12.81
CA ILE A 45 1.58 -6.58 12.53
C ILE A 45 0.93 -5.40 13.25
N THR A 46 -0.03 -5.66 14.13
CA THR A 46 -0.60 -4.68 15.07
C THR A 46 0.08 -4.74 16.44
N ASP A 47 0.97 -5.72 16.65
CA ASP A 47 1.81 -5.86 17.84
C ASP A 47 3.11 -5.05 17.70
N PRO A 48 3.41 -4.10 18.61
CA PRO A 48 4.70 -3.41 18.66
C PRO A 48 5.93 -4.33 18.70
N ALA A 49 5.82 -5.54 19.30
CA ALA A 49 6.91 -6.49 19.32
C ALA A 49 7.29 -6.99 17.91
N THR A 50 6.30 -7.19 17.03
CA THR A 50 6.54 -7.51 15.61
C THR A 50 7.31 -6.39 14.92
N MET A 51 7.07 -5.12 15.26
CA MET A 51 7.80 -3.98 14.69
C MET A 51 9.26 -3.97 15.16
N CYS A 52 9.55 -4.31 16.42
CA CYS A 52 10.92 -4.50 16.91
C CYS A 52 11.67 -5.58 16.10
N GLU A 53 11.03 -6.74 15.90
CA GLU A 53 11.65 -7.85 15.17
C GLU A 53 11.89 -7.54 13.69
N ILE A 54 11.04 -6.71 13.07
CA ILE A 54 11.24 -6.24 11.69
C ILE A 54 12.36 -5.19 11.61
N ALA A 55 12.56 -4.38 12.65
CA ALA A 55 13.58 -3.34 12.68
C ALA A 55 15.02 -3.90 12.63
N GLU A 56 15.27 -5.00 13.33
CA GLU A 56 16.60 -5.61 13.49
C GLU A 56 17.28 -5.95 12.14
N PRO A 57 16.68 -6.75 11.23
CA PRO A 57 17.30 -7.08 9.96
C PRO A 57 17.42 -5.88 9.01
N LEU A 58 16.66 -4.80 9.25
CA LEU A 58 16.73 -3.56 8.47
C LEU A 58 17.76 -2.56 9.02
N GLY A 59 18.38 -2.83 10.17
CA GLY A 59 19.29 -1.91 10.83
C GLY A 59 18.60 -0.65 11.37
N LEU A 60 17.29 -0.71 11.61
CA LEU A 60 16.49 0.39 12.17
C LEU A 60 16.48 0.32 13.70
N PRO A 61 16.35 1.45 14.41
CA PRO A 61 16.18 1.44 15.86
C PRO A 61 14.86 0.76 16.23
N ALA A 62 14.91 -0.40 16.89
CA ALA A 62 13.73 -1.19 17.24
C ALA A 62 12.68 -0.40 18.03
N GLU A 63 13.13 0.37 19.02
CA GLU A 63 12.26 1.22 19.83
C GLU A 63 11.52 2.26 18.98
N SER A 64 12.19 2.86 17.97
CA SER A 64 11.58 3.85 17.09
C SER A 64 10.43 3.30 16.26
N LEU A 65 10.47 2.01 15.89
CA LEU A 65 9.41 1.36 15.12
C LEU A 65 8.28 0.88 16.03
N ALA A 66 8.62 0.33 17.21
CA ALA A 66 7.63 -0.18 18.15
C ALA A 66 6.78 0.92 18.82
N THR A 67 7.37 2.08 19.12
CA THR A 67 6.67 3.19 19.77
C THR A 67 6.17 4.25 18.78
N ALA A 68 6.27 4.00 17.47
CA ALA A 68 5.86 4.96 16.45
C ALA A 68 4.39 5.41 16.60
N ALA A 69 3.51 4.53 17.08
CA ALA A 69 2.10 4.82 17.36
C ALA A 69 1.88 5.84 18.49
N ASP A 70 2.86 5.99 19.38
CA ASP A 70 2.82 6.89 20.53
C ASP A 70 3.44 8.27 20.23
N ASP A 71 4.15 8.41 19.09
CA ASP A 71 4.77 9.66 18.68
C ASP A 71 3.73 10.64 18.11
N PRO A 72 3.48 11.80 18.76
CA PRO A 72 2.48 12.77 18.31
C PRO A 72 2.75 13.33 16.90
N GLU A 73 4.01 13.44 16.50
CA GLU A 73 4.39 13.98 15.20
C GLU A 73 4.13 12.95 14.09
N LEU A 74 4.45 11.67 14.32
CA LEU A 74 4.09 10.60 13.39
C LEU A 74 2.58 10.42 13.29
N ARG A 75 1.84 10.53 14.39
CA ARG A 75 0.36 10.53 14.38
C ARG A 75 -0.20 11.67 13.55
N LYS A 76 0.36 12.87 13.69
CA LYS A 76 -0.04 14.02 12.88
C LYS A 76 0.24 13.76 11.39
N GLN A 77 1.42 13.25 11.04
CA GLN A 77 1.75 12.92 9.66
C GLN A 77 0.84 11.82 9.08
N GLY A 78 0.53 10.79 9.86
CA GLY A 78 -0.42 9.75 9.47
C GLY A 78 -1.82 10.31 9.22
N PHE A 79 -2.29 11.22 10.08
CA PHE A 79 -3.55 11.94 9.88
C PHE A 79 -3.52 12.78 8.59
N ASP A 80 -2.45 13.54 8.34
CA ASP A 80 -2.30 14.33 7.12
C ASP A 80 -2.33 13.44 5.86
N CYS A 81 -1.73 12.24 5.91
CA CYS A 81 -1.83 11.24 4.83
C CYS A 81 -3.26 10.76 4.60
N LEU A 82 -4.02 10.51 5.67
CA LEU A 82 -5.42 10.10 5.58
C LEU A 82 -6.31 11.20 5.00
N VAL A 83 -6.11 12.46 5.41
CA VAL A 83 -6.84 13.61 4.87
C VAL A 83 -6.55 13.77 3.37
N SER A 84 -5.28 13.74 2.97
CA SER A 84 -4.91 13.80 1.55
C SER A 84 -5.53 12.66 0.75
N SER A 85 -5.54 11.44 1.29
CA SER A 85 -6.16 10.28 0.64
C SER A 85 -7.68 10.44 0.52
N TYR A 86 -8.33 10.99 1.55
CA TYR A 86 -9.75 11.28 1.53
C TYR A 86 -10.12 12.32 0.47
N ASP A 87 -9.32 13.39 0.34
CA ASP A 87 -9.51 14.42 -0.69
C ASP A 87 -9.33 13.84 -2.11
N ASP A 88 -8.47 12.82 -2.27
CA ASP A 88 -8.33 12.03 -3.50
C ASP A 88 -9.50 11.06 -3.72
N GLY A 89 -10.48 10.98 -2.82
CA GLY A 89 -11.65 10.11 -2.92
C GLY A 89 -11.35 8.65 -2.62
N LEU A 90 -10.27 8.35 -1.89
CA LEU A 90 -9.93 7.00 -1.46
C LEU A 90 -10.96 6.50 -0.44
N PHE A 91 -11.56 5.34 -0.72
CA PHE A 91 -12.49 4.65 0.19
C PHE A 91 -12.08 3.20 0.48
N GLY A 92 -11.02 2.72 -0.16
CA GLY A 92 -10.51 1.36 -0.03
C GLY A 92 -9.12 1.24 -0.66
N VAL A 93 -8.44 0.12 -0.42
CA VAL A 93 -7.09 -0.15 -0.93
C VAL A 93 -7.02 -1.50 -1.65
N PRO A 94 -6.07 -1.70 -2.60
CA PRO A 94 -5.19 -0.67 -3.16
C PRO A 94 -5.98 0.33 -4.03
N PHE A 95 -5.48 1.57 -4.07
CA PHE A 95 -6.07 2.68 -4.83
C PHE A 95 -4.94 3.46 -5.49
N PHE A 96 -5.10 3.79 -6.77
CA PHE A 96 -4.10 4.46 -7.57
C PHE A 96 -4.69 5.72 -8.20
N VAL A 97 -3.89 6.80 -8.24
CA VAL A 97 -4.29 8.09 -8.81
C VAL A 97 -3.24 8.53 -9.83
N HIS A 98 -3.68 8.91 -11.03
CA HIS A 98 -2.85 9.52 -12.06
C HIS A 98 -3.53 10.79 -12.59
N GLY A 99 -3.07 11.96 -12.15
CA GLY A 99 -3.70 13.23 -12.52
C GLY A 99 -5.15 13.30 -12.00
N ARG A 100 -6.12 13.20 -12.92
CA ARG A 100 -7.55 13.16 -12.56
C ARG A 100 -8.14 11.75 -12.56
N ASP A 101 -7.40 10.77 -13.08
CA ASP A 101 -7.83 9.40 -13.21
C ASP A 101 -7.61 8.65 -11.89
N LYS A 102 -8.59 7.82 -11.52
CA LYS A 102 -8.62 7.08 -10.25
C LYS A 102 -8.93 5.61 -10.52
N PHE A 103 -8.23 4.72 -9.84
CA PHE A 103 -8.30 3.27 -10.06
C PHE A 103 -8.35 2.56 -8.71
N TRP A 104 -9.41 1.80 -8.42
CA TRP A 104 -9.56 1.04 -7.18
C TRP A 104 -9.49 -0.46 -7.46
N GLY A 105 -8.73 -1.19 -6.65
CA GLY A 105 -8.54 -2.63 -6.77
C GLY A 105 -7.26 -3.02 -7.51
N ALA A 106 -6.68 -4.15 -7.13
CA ALA A 106 -5.45 -4.66 -7.74
C ALA A 106 -5.66 -5.07 -9.21
N ASP A 107 -6.89 -5.46 -9.57
CA ASP A 107 -7.33 -5.78 -10.92
C ASP A 107 -7.31 -4.57 -11.88
N ARG A 108 -7.20 -3.35 -11.35
CA ARG A 108 -7.06 -2.12 -12.14
C ARG A 108 -5.61 -1.69 -12.38
N LEU A 109 -4.63 -2.50 -11.99
CA LEU A 109 -3.21 -2.18 -12.18
C LEU A 109 -2.83 -1.98 -13.66
N ARG A 110 -3.38 -2.79 -14.59
CA ARG A 110 -3.12 -2.65 -16.03
C ARG A 110 -3.62 -1.33 -16.62
N PRO A 111 -4.93 -0.97 -16.49
CA PRO A 111 -5.42 0.35 -16.86
C PRO A 111 -4.65 1.51 -16.24
N PHE A 112 -4.26 1.38 -14.96
CA PHE A 112 -3.44 2.38 -14.29
C PHE A 112 -2.07 2.57 -14.97
N ILE A 113 -1.34 1.48 -15.25
CA ILE A 113 -0.06 1.54 -15.96
C ILE A 113 -0.25 2.14 -17.37
N ALA A 114 -1.31 1.75 -18.08
CA ALA A 114 -1.60 2.26 -19.42
C ALA A 114 -1.91 3.76 -19.47
N ALA A 115 -2.35 4.36 -18.35
CA ALA A 115 -2.57 5.81 -18.26
C ALA A 115 -1.26 6.62 -18.30
N PHE A 116 -0.10 6.02 -18.02
CA PHE A 116 1.19 6.68 -18.12
C PHE A 116 1.66 6.74 -19.57
N GLN A 117 1.76 7.95 -20.13
CA GLN A 117 2.39 8.15 -21.44
C GLN A 117 3.92 8.25 -21.28
N GLY A 118 4.60 7.10 -21.28
CA GLY A 118 6.07 6.98 -21.21
C GLY A 118 6.54 5.61 -21.73
N ARG A 119 7.79 5.51 -22.22
CA ARG A 119 8.35 4.25 -22.76
C ARG A 119 8.30 3.16 -21.67
N PRO A 120 7.90 1.91 -22.01
CA PRO A 120 8.08 0.80 -21.09
C PRO A 120 9.56 0.71 -20.67
N GLY A 121 9.81 0.50 -19.38
CA GLY A 121 11.14 0.16 -18.87
C GLY A 121 11.63 -1.14 -19.52
N GLU A 122 12.95 -1.32 -19.60
CA GLU A 122 13.60 -2.39 -20.39
C GLU A 122 13.19 -3.83 -20.00
N ASP A 123 12.51 -4.05 -18.87
CA ASP A 123 12.34 -5.37 -18.26
C ASP A 123 10.88 -5.83 -18.07
N VAL A 124 9.95 -5.46 -18.95
CA VAL A 124 8.63 -6.12 -18.96
C VAL A 124 8.70 -7.35 -19.86
N GLU A 125 8.91 -8.53 -19.27
CA GLU A 125 8.85 -9.80 -20.00
C GLU A 125 7.56 -9.89 -20.83
N GLU A 126 7.74 -10.11 -22.13
CA GLU A 126 6.76 -10.00 -23.22
C GLU A 126 5.59 -11.00 -23.14
N ASN A 127 5.49 -11.80 -22.08
CA ASN A 127 4.66 -13.01 -22.05
C ASN A 127 3.75 -13.16 -20.83
N TRP A 128 3.45 -12.09 -20.10
CA TRP A 128 2.42 -12.09 -19.05
C TRP A 128 1.01 -11.97 -19.63
N GLN A 129 0.64 -12.98 -20.44
CA GLN A 129 -0.69 -13.47 -20.82
C GLN A 129 -1.72 -12.44 -21.34
N ASP A 130 -1.93 -12.56 -22.66
CA ASP A 130 -3.01 -12.09 -23.52
C ASP A 130 -4.36 -12.75 -23.16
N HIS A 131 -5.05 -12.24 -22.14
CA HIS A 131 -6.48 -12.49 -22.00
C HIS A 131 -7.21 -11.19 -21.66
N ASP A 132 -8.18 -10.89 -22.54
CA ASP A 132 -9.16 -9.81 -22.53
C ASP A 132 -8.75 -8.51 -23.22
N GLU A 133 -9.13 -8.43 -24.50
CA GLU A 133 -9.25 -7.19 -25.26
C GLU A 133 -10.20 -6.23 -24.53
N PHE A 134 -9.66 -5.18 -23.92
CA PHE A 134 -10.45 -4.01 -23.53
C PHE A 134 -10.36 -2.96 -24.63
N PRO A 135 -11.47 -2.33 -25.04
CA PRO A 135 -11.47 -1.39 -26.14
C PRO A 135 -10.55 -0.20 -25.81
N LEU A 136 -9.49 -0.08 -26.60
CA LEU A 136 -8.68 1.13 -26.70
C LEU A 136 -9.64 2.27 -27.08
N PHE A 137 -9.68 3.32 -26.26
CA PHE A 137 -10.52 4.51 -26.38
C PHE A 137 -11.96 4.38 -25.86
N ALA A 138 -12.11 4.35 -24.54
CA ALA A 138 -13.21 5.08 -23.92
C ALA A 138 -12.75 6.54 -23.72
N ALA A 139 -13.46 7.49 -24.35
CA ALA A 139 -13.30 8.92 -24.07
C ALA A 139 -13.39 9.15 -22.56
N ALA A 140 -12.57 10.06 -22.01
CA ALA A 140 -12.47 10.44 -20.60
C ALA A 140 -13.79 10.28 -19.83
N ALA A 141 -14.05 9.06 -19.40
CA ALA A 141 -15.09 8.68 -18.51
C ALA A 141 -14.27 8.11 -17.38
N ALA A 142 -14.06 8.96 -16.37
CA ALA A 142 -13.58 8.53 -15.09
C ALA A 142 -14.28 7.21 -14.79
N ASP A 143 -13.52 6.12 -14.61
CA ASP A 143 -14.04 4.99 -13.88
C ASP A 143 -14.43 5.59 -12.53
N ALA A 144 -15.70 5.91 -12.39
CA ALA A 144 -16.24 6.38 -11.15
C ALA A 144 -16.25 5.11 -10.30
N GLY A 145 -15.09 4.77 -9.76
CA GLY A 145 -14.87 3.60 -8.93
C GLY A 145 -15.83 3.70 -7.76
N HIS A 146 -17.03 3.19 -7.96
CA HIS A 146 -18.04 3.05 -6.94
C HIS A 146 -17.80 1.68 -6.32
N ALA A 147 -18.07 1.55 -5.04
CA ALA A 147 -17.89 0.32 -4.26
C ALA A 147 -18.76 -0.88 -4.72
N GLY A 148 -19.26 -0.91 -5.96
CA GLY A 148 -20.31 -1.81 -6.47
C GLY A 148 -19.89 -2.78 -7.57
N GLY A 149 -18.61 -3.15 -7.67
CA GLY A 149 -18.13 -4.12 -8.66
C GLY A 149 -18.19 -5.58 -8.17
N CYS A 150 -19.37 -6.09 -7.80
CA CYS A 150 -19.62 -7.52 -7.77
C CYS A 150 -20.36 -7.88 -9.05
N GLY A 151 -19.63 -8.35 -10.07
CA GLY A 151 -20.16 -8.88 -11.31
C GLY A 151 -19.38 -10.12 -11.70
#